data_AF-A0C776-F1
#
_entry.id   AF-A0C776-F1
#
_cell.length_a   1.000
_cell.length_b   1.000
_cell.length_c   1.000
_cell.angle_alpha   90.00
_cell.angle_beta   90.00
_cell.angle_gamma   90.00
#
_symmetry.space_group_name_H-M   'P 1'
#
loop_
_entity.id
_entity.type
_entity.pdbx_description
1 polymer ?
#
loop_
_entity_poly.entity_id
_entity_poly.type
_entity_poly.pdbx_seq_one_letter_code
_entity_poly.pdbx_strand_id
1 'polypeptide(L)'
;MQYKILLVLLATASCFNYLPEVEIDLSAPPRQRWKESVRTVLTLYGYENSFGPVFQFHNENTFNILAPEDYTTIAKAIRRNFPEYSIELEGIVEEFNRPEVTFEYLAAWAYFHEIGHITSRYY
;
A
#
# COMPACT_ATOMS: atom_id res chain seq x y z
N MET A 1 4.20 38.37 24.76
CA MET A 1 3.54 38.18 23.45
C MET A 1 4.49 37.62 22.39
N GLN A 2 5.75 38.10 22.32
CA GLN A 2 6.79 37.59 21.39
C GLN A 2 7.09 36.08 21.51
N TYR A 3 7.13 35.52 22.72
CA TYR A 3 7.44 34.09 22.90
C TYR A 3 6.36 33.12 22.39
N LYS A 4 5.09 33.56 22.32
CA LYS A 4 3.99 32.75 21.78
C LYS A 4 4.08 32.60 20.26
N ILE A 5 4.58 33.64 19.56
CA ILE A 5 4.78 33.61 18.11
C ILE A 5 5.97 32.72 17.75
N LEU A 6 7.04 32.74 18.56
CA LEU A 6 8.22 31.88 18.37
C LEU A 6 7.89 30.38 18.53
N LEU A 7 7.06 30.03 19.52
CA LEU A 7 6.59 28.65 19.74
C LEU A 7 5.68 28.14 18.62
N VAL A 8 4.82 29.00 18.06
CA VAL A 8 3.96 28.66 16.92
C VAL A 8 4.78 28.43 15.65
N LEU A 9 5.82 29.23 15.41
CA LEU A 9 6.74 29.05 14.27
C LEU A 9 7.62 27.79 14.39
N LEU A 10 8.03 27.40 15.61
CA LEU A 10 8.76 26.14 15.82
C LEU A 10 7.88 24.90 15.57
N ALA A 11 6.60 24.97 15.95
CA ALA A 11 5.62 23.91 15.74
C ALA A 11 5.23 23.73 14.26
N THR A 12 5.20 24.80 13.48
CA THR A 12 4.91 24.69 12.03
C THR A 12 6.11 24.23 11.22
N ALA A 13 7.33 24.57 11.64
CA ALA A 13 8.57 24.08 11.01
C ALA A 13 8.86 22.60 11.29
N SER A 14 8.25 22.00 12.31
CA SER A 14 8.39 20.56 12.62
C SER A 14 7.33 19.68 11.93
N CYS A 15 6.45 20.25 11.12
CA CYS A 15 5.49 19.53 10.28
C CYS A 15 6.00 19.27 8.85
N PHE A 16 7.32 19.28 8.62
CA PHE A 16 7.85 18.62 7.42
C PHE A 16 7.75 17.11 7.66
N ASN A 17 6.61 16.53 7.30
CA ASN A 17 6.47 15.08 7.15
C ASN A 17 7.41 14.65 6.04
N TYR A 18 8.65 14.29 6.40
CA TYR A 18 9.58 13.68 5.47
C TYR A 18 9.00 12.32 5.08
N LEU A 19 8.67 12.16 3.80
CA LEU A 19 8.27 10.85 3.28
C LEU A 19 9.50 9.94 3.31
N PRO A 20 9.37 8.68 3.75
CA PRO A 20 10.49 7.77 3.71
C PRO A 20 10.97 7.56 2.27
N GLU A 21 12.28 7.69 2.06
CA GLU A 21 12.92 7.36 0.80
C GLU A 21 13.52 5.95 0.90
N VAL A 22 13.27 5.13 -0.13
CA VAL A 22 13.79 3.78 -0.24
C VAL A 22 14.33 3.59 -1.66
N GLU A 23 15.54 3.06 -1.77
CA GLU A 23 16.13 2.67 -3.06
C GLU A 23 15.62 1.28 -3.46
N ILE A 24 15.11 1.15 -4.69
CA ILE A 24 14.60 -0.11 -5.23
C ILE A 24 15.66 -0.74 -6.13
N ASP A 25 16.24 -1.85 -5.70
CA ASP A 25 17.12 -2.66 -6.53
C ASP A 25 16.31 -3.51 -7.52
N LEU A 26 16.17 -3.03 -8.76
CA LEU A 26 15.47 -3.75 -9.82
C LEU A 26 16.22 -5.01 -10.31
N SER A 27 17.51 -5.15 -9.97
CA SER A 27 18.30 -6.35 -10.26
C SER A 27 18.05 -7.49 -9.27
N ALA A 28 17.45 -7.19 -8.11
CA ALA A 28 17.06 -8.18 -7.13
C ALA A 28 15.96 -9.12 -7.67
N PRO A 29 15.83 -10.34 -7.11
CA PRO A 29 14.71 -11.22 -7.41
C PRO A 29 13.38 -10.48 -7.20
N PRO A 30 12.39 -10.61 -8.11
CA PRO A 30 11.13 -9.85 -8.05
C PRO A 30 10.48 -9.87 -6.66
N ARG A 31 10.49 -11.04 -6.00
CA ARG A 31 9.93 -11.25 -4.65
C ARG A 31 10.55 -10.37 -3.56
N GLN A 32 11.72 -9.77 -3.79
CA GLN A 32 12.45 -8.98 -2.80
C GLN A 32 12.33 -7.47 -3.03
N ARG A 33 12.02 -7.02 -4.27
CA ARG A 33 12.19 -5.63 -4.70
C ARG A 33 11.44 -4.61 -3.84
N TRP A 34 10.23 -4.96 -3.37
CA TRP A 34 9.35 -4.04 -2.63
C TRP A 34 9.28 -4.29 -1.13
N LYS A 35 9.97 -5.32 -0.63
CA LYS A 35 9.91 -5.66 0.79
C LYS A 35 10.41 -4.52 1.66
N GLU A 36 11.50 -3.86 1.27
CA GLU A 36 12.04 -2.77 2.06
C GLU A 36 11.10 -1.57 2.14
N SER A 37 10.33 -1.28 1.08
CA SER A 37 9.34 -0.20 1.07
C SER A 37 8.24 -0.45 2.10
N VAL A 38 7.69 -1.67 2.12
CA VAL A 38 6.64 -2.07 3.07
C VAL A 38 7.20 -2.06 4.49
N ARG A 39 8.38 -2.67 4.68
CA ARG A 39 9.09 -2.71 5.98
C ARG A 39 9.33 -1.32 6.55
N THR A 40 9.78 -0.39 5.71
CA THR A 40 10.10 0.97 6.13
C THR A 40 8.86 1.67 6.67
N VAL A 41 7.74 1.59 5.93
CA VAL A 41 6.47 2.21 6.37
C VAL A 41 5.95 1.54 7.65
N LEU A 42 5.98 0.21 7.72
CA LEU A 42 5.56 -0.53 8.92
C LEU A 42 6.44 -0.21 10.13
N THR A 43 7.75 -0.06 9.94
CA THR A 43 8.70 0.26 11.01
C THR A 43 8.50 1.68 11.54
N LEU A 44 8.27 2.65 10.65
CA LEU A 44 8.13 4.05 11.03
C LEU A 44 6.78 4.37 11.66
N TYR A 45 5.69 3.81 11.12
CA TYR A 45 4.34 4.24 11.47
C TYR A 45 3.50 3.12 12.13
N GLY A 46 3.90 1.86 11.95
CA GLY A 46 3.09 0.70 12.33
C GLY A 46 1.88 0.52 11.40
N TYR A 47 1.31 -0.69 11.39
CA TYR A 47 0.17 -1.02 10.54
C TYR A 47 -1.05 -0.13 10.82
N GLU A 48 -1.41 0.05 12.10
CA GLU A 48 -2.62 0.77 12.52
C GLU A 48 -2.59 2.27 12.20
N ASN A 49 -1.41 2.88 12.02
CA ASN A 49 -1.29 4.28 11.63
C ASN A 49 -0.84 4.48 10.17
N SER A 50 -0.82 3.40 9.36
CA SER A 50 -0.46 3.47 7.94
C SER A 50 -1.47 2.73 7.08
N PHE A 51 -1.21 1.45 6.78
CA PHE A 51 -2.01 0.64 5.87
C PHE A 51 -3.38 0.26 6.45
N GLY A 52 -3.48 0.03 7.76
CA GLY A 52 -4.70 -0.47 8.41
C GLY A 52 -5.94 0.36 8.12
N PRO A 53 -5.95 1.67 8.40
CA PRO A 53 -7.09 2.54 8.13
C PRO A 53 -7.46 2.62 6.65
N VAL A 54 -6.45 2.59 5.77
CA VAL A 54 -6.65 2.61 4.31
C VAL A 54 -7.30 1.29 3.85
N PHE A 55 -6.79 0.15 4.31
CA PHE A 55 -7.35 -1.17 4.01
C PHE A 55 -8.77 -1.31 4.55
N GLN A 56 -9.03 -0.85 5.77
CA GLN A 56 -10.37 -0.84 6.35
C GLN A 56 -11.33 0.00 5.51
N PHE A 57 -10.94 1.22 5.12
CA PHE A 57 -11.78 2.07 4.28
C PHE A 57 -12.17 1.38 2.97
N HIS A 58 -11.23 0.75 2.27
CA HIS A 58 -11.56 0.04 1.04
C HIS A 58 -12.36 -1.23 1.27
N ASN A 59 -12.15 -1.95 2.37
CA ASN A 59 -12.99 -3.10 2.72
C ASN A 59 -14.45 -2.70 2.90
N GLU A 60 -14.69 -1.56 3.56
CA GLU A 60 -16.03 -1.07 3.85
C GLU A 60 -16.73 -0.44 2.63
N ASN A 61 -15.97 0.18 1.71
CA ASN A 61 -16.53 1.03 0.66
C ASN A 61 -16.31 0.51 -0.77
N THR A 62 -15.20 -0.18 -1.03
CA THR A 62 -14.82 -0.63 -2.38
C THR A 62 -14.99 -2.12 -2.54
N PHE A 63 -14.55 -2.92 -1.57
CA PHE A 63 -14.55 -4.37 -1.67
C PHE A 63 -15.77 -5.04 -1.06
N ASN A 64 -16.65 -4.26 -0.43
CA ASN A 64 -17.93 -4.74 0.08
C ASN A 64 -18.85 -5.32 -1.04
N ILE A 65 -18.60 -4.98 -2.30
CA ILE A 65 -19.30 -5.53 -3.47
C ILE A 65 -18.70 -6.83 -4.00
N LEU A 66 -17.52 -7.24 -3.53
CA LEU A 66 -16.81 -8.41 -4.03
C LEU A 66 -17.25 -9.66 -3.30
N ALA A 67 -17.61 -10.69 -4.07
CA ALA A 67 -17.77 -12.04 -3.55
C ALA A 67 -16.39 -12.71 -3.37
N PRO A 68 -16.26 -13.73 -2.50
CA PRO A 68 -15.00 -14.48 -2.34
C PRO A 68 -14.41 -15.02 -3.65
N GLU A 69 -15.25 -15.39 -4.60
CA GLU A 69 -14.85 -15.92 -5.91
C GLU A 69 -14.21 -14.85 -6.80
N ASP A 70 -14.57 -13.57 -6.61
CA ASP A 70 -14.03 -12.46 -7.39
C ASP A 70 -12.54 -12.24 -7.08
N TYR A 71 -12.17 -12.29 -5.80
CA TYR A 71 -10.77 -12.23 -5.37
C TYR A 71 -9.92 -13.31 -6.04
N THR A 72 -10.44 -14.55 -6.07
CA THR A 72 -9.76 -15.67 -6.73
C THR A 72 -9.63 -15.45 -8.23
N THR A 73 -10.67 -14.91 -8.87
CA THR A 73 -10.68 -14.63 -10.31
C THR A 73 -9.66 -13.55 -10.68
N ILE A 74 -9.62 -12.45 -9.93
CA ILE A 74 -8.65 -11.36 -10.11
C ILE A 74 -7.23 -11.88 -9.89
N ALA A 75 -6.99 -12.61 -8.80
CA ALA A 75 -5.69 -13.18 -8.48
C ALA A 75 -5.14 -14.10 -9.60
N LYS A 76 -6.01 -14.95 -10.17
CA LYS A 76 -5.67 -15.78 -11.32
C LYS A 76 -5.34 -14.95 -12.55
N ALA A 77 -6.10 -13.88 -12.81
CA ALA A 77 -5.86 -12.98 -13.93
C ALA A 77 -4.50 -12.27 -13.81
N ILE A 78 -4.14 -11.78 -12.62
CA ILE A 78 -2.84 -11.14 -12.37
C ILE A 78 -1.70 -12.15 -12.57
N ARG A 79 -1.76 -13.34 -11.94
CA ARG A 79 -0.74 -14.38 -12.13
C ARG A 79 -0.54 -14.77 -13.59
N ARG A 80 -1.63 -14.86 -14.36
CA ARG A 80 -1.58 -15.27 -15.77
C ARG A 80 -0.99 -14.19 -16.67
N ASN A 81 -1.38 -12.94 -16.50
CA ASN A 81 -1.04 -11.87 -17.44
C ASN A 81 0.18 -11.04 -16.99
N PHE A 82 0.49 -11.05 -15.69
CA PHE A 82 1.53 -10.26 -15.05
C PHE A 82 2.37 -11.14 -14.10
N PRO A 83 3.02 -12.20 -14.59
CA PRO A 83 3.64 -13.22 -13.74
C PRO A 83 4.75 -12.66 -12.85
N GLU A 84 5.60 -11.77 -13.37
CA GLU A 84 6.68 -11.16 -12.57
C GLU A 84 6.13 -10.27 -11.45
N TYR A 85 5.18 -9.39 -11.78
CA TYR A 85 4.50 -8.53 -10.79
C TYR A 85 3.72 -9.35 -9.76
N SER A 86 3.20 -10.53 -10.12
CA SER A 86 2.58 -11.42 -9.15
C SER A 86 3.58 -11.93 -8.10
N ILE A 87 4.83 -12.18 -8.49
CA ILE A 87 5.90 -12.58 -7.57
C ILE A 87 6.32 -11.41 -6.68
N GLU A 88 6.38 -10.19 -7.24
CA GLU A 88 6.58 -8.96 -6.46
C GLU A 88 5.50 -8.80 -5.37
N LEU A 89 4.23 -8.99 -5.75
CA LEU A 89 3.09 -8.88 -4.84
C LEU A 89 3.12 -9.95 -3.73
N GLU A 90 3.56 -11.17 -4.04
CA GLU A 90 3.80 -12.21 -3.00
C GLU A 90 4.88 -11.76 -2.00
N GLY A 91 5.92 -11.07 -2.46
CA GLY A 91 6.92 -10.45 -1.58
C GLY A 91 6.33 -9.41 -0.64
N ILE A 92 5.40 -8.59 -1.14
CA ILE A 92 4.68 -7.58 -0.35
C ILE A 92 3.80 -8.27 0.72
N VAL A 93 3.06 -9.31 0.36
CA VAL A 93 2.26 -10.12 1.31
C VAL A 93 3.12 -10.65 2.45
N GLU A 94 4.28 -11.21 2.13
CA GLU A 94 5.22 -11.74 3.12
C GLU A 94 5.69 -10.67 4.11
N GLU A 95 5.89 -9.43 3.66
CA GLU A 95 6.35 -8.35 4.54
C GLU A 95 5.25 -7.83 5.47
N PHE A 96 3.99 -7.84 5.03
CA PHE A 96 2.88 -7.57 5.95
C PHE A 96 2.85 -8.59 7.09
N ASN A 97 3.07 -9.88 6.78
CA ASN A 97 3.05 -10.98 7.76
C ASN A 97 1.74 -10.99 8.60
N ARG A 98 0.60 -10.79 7.92
CA ARG A 98 -0.74 -10.76 8.54
C ARG A 98 -1.67 -11.73 7.83
N PRO A 99 -2.49 -12.51 8.55
CA PRO A 99 -3.38 -13.49 7.95
C PRO A 99 -4.46 -12.87 7.05
N GLU A 100 -4.87 -11.63 7.33
CA GLU A 100 -5.88 -10.91 6.53
C GLU A 100 -5.32 -10.31 5.23
N VAL A 101 -4.01 -10.11 5.12
CA VAL A 101 -3.39 -9.55 3.90
C VAL A 101 -2.87 -10.70 3.04
N THR A 102 -3.74 -11.28 2.22
CA THR A 102 -3.37 -12.39 1.31
C THR A 102 -2.96 -11.91 -0.07
N PHE A 103 -2.42 -12.80 -0.91
CA PHE A 103 -2.16 -12.50 -2.31
C PHE A 103 -3.44 -12.12 -3.05
N GLU A 104 -4.52 -12.87 -2.84
CA GLU A 104 -5.83 -12.60 -3.44
C GLU A 104 -6.37 -11.23 -3.02
N TYR A 105 -6.20 -10.86 -1.75
CA TYR A 105 -6.57 -9.55 -1.23
C TYR A 105 -5.76 -8.42 -1.88
N LEU A 106 -4.43 -8.56 -1.93
CA LEU A 106 -3.57 -7.54 -2.55
C LEU A 106 -3.75 -7.48 -4.07
N ALA A 107 -4.12 -8.58 -4.72
CA ALA A 107 -4.44 -8.61 -6.14
C ALA A 107 -5.69 -7.78 -6.45
N ALA A 108 -6.73 -7.88 -5.62
CA ALA A 108 -7.90 -7.02 -5.72
C ALA A 108 -7.52 -5.55 -5.50
N TRP A 109 -6.67 -5.27 -4.51
CA TRP A 109 -6.12 -3.93 -4.27
C TRP A 109 -5.41 -3.34 -5.48
N ALA A 110 -4.46 -4.06 -6.07
CA ALA A 110 -3.76 -3.60 -7.26
C ALA A 110 -4.73 -3.34 -8.42
N TYR A 111 -5.67 -4.26 -8.66
CA TYR A 111 -6.66 -4.12 -9.73
C TYR A 111 -7.55 -2.88 -9.57
N PHE A 112 -8.12 -2.67 -8.38
CA PHE A 112 -8.99 -1.53 -8.13
C PHE A 112 -8.23 -0.20 -8.09
N HIS A 113 -6.97 -0.20 -7.64
CA HIS A 113 -6.10 0.98 -7.73
C HIS A 113 -5.92 1.42 -9.19
N GLU A 114 -5.67 0.48 -10.10
CA GLU A 114 -5.55 0.77 -11.54
C GLU A 114 -6.87 1.21 -12.18
N ILE A 115 -8.01 0.63 -11.79
CA ILE A 115 -9.32 1.14 -12.25
C ILE A 115 -9.51 2.60 -11.81
N GLY A 116 -9.14 2.94 -10.57
CA GLY A 116 -9.20 4.30 -10.05
C GLY A 116 -8.41 5.29 -10.91
N HIS A 117 -7.22 4.90 -11.38
CA HIS A 117 -6.42 5.72 -12.30
C HIS A 117 -7.07 5.90 -13.68
N ILE A 118 -7.83 4.92 -14.15
CA ILE A 118 -8.54 5.00 -15.43
C ILE A 118 -9.78 5.89 -15.30
N THR A 119 -10.56 5.75 -14.23
CA THR A 119 -11.82 6.47 -14.04
C THR A 119 -11.63 7.92 -13.60
N SER A 120 -10.59 8.21 -12.80
CA SER A 120 -10.24 9.58 -12.38
C SER A 120 -9.75 10.47 -13.54
N ARG A 121 -9.35 9.90 -14.68
CA ARG A 121 -8.97 10.66 -15.88
C ARG A 121 -10.17 11.25 -16.64
N TYR A 122 -11.39 10.88 -16.26
CA TYR A 122 -12.62 11.32 -16.93
C TYR A 122 -13.47 12.28 -16.08
N TYR A 123 -12.94 12.79 -14.97
CA TYR A 123 -13.56 13.82 -14.13
C TYR A 123 -12.66 15.04 -13.98
#